data_AF-A0A7Y8D2Z6-F1
#
_entry.id   AF-A0A7Y8D2Z6-F1
#
_cell.length_a   1.000
_cell.length_b   1.000
_cell.length_c   1.000
_cell.angle_alpha   90.00
_cell.angle_beta   90.00
_cell.angle_gamma   90.00
#
_symmetry.space_group_name_H-M   'P 1'
#
loop_
_entity.id
_entity.type
_entity.pdbx_description
1 polymer ?
#
loop_
_entity_poly.entity_id
_entity_poly.type
_entity_poly.pdbx_seq_one_letter_code
_entity_poly.pdbx_strand_id
1 'polypeptide(L)'
;LPGTRSGFPYWRRDHRYVEVCAKHNTILLRHCPICGWDIRNHRQGYGHDLLWGGCKGSYVHQCEPTKNPHEYKLTFARIFAEIGESKFAVDLESVIEHLAGQANKMALEGSISEEELMAINWRLKNSKGISDAWLKYRPDDRYSHNIIEVIAMLYGSFAALVDSLRETDKLIRNIDDLMRVEYQDR
;
A
#
# COMPACT_ATOMS: atom_id res chain seq x y z
N LEU A 1 21.96 18.24 15.50
CA LEU A 1 21.91 19.34 14.50
C LEU A 1 20.44 19.69 14.25
N PRO A 2 19.99 20.90 14.56
CA PRO A 2 18.60 21.29 14.37
C PRO A 2 18.34 21.59 12.89
N GLY A 3 17.56 20.75 12.20
CA GLY A 3 17.20 20.99 10.79
C GLY A 3 16.81 19.78 9.93
N THR A 4 16.93 18.55 10.41
CA THR A 4 16.53 17.36 9.61
C THR A 4 15.03 17.09 9.70
N ARG A 5 14.18 17.92 9.07
CA ARG A 5 12.73 17.65 8.97
C ARG A 5 12.33 16.72 7.81
N SER A 6 13.26 16.32 6.94
CA SER A 6 12.94 15.61 5.68
C SER A 6 14.00 14.55 5.31
N GLY A 7 14.49 13.80 6.28
CA GLY A 7 15.68 12.95 6.14
C GLY A 7 15.50 11.57 5.48
N PHE A 8 14.56 11.41 4.53
CA PHE A 8 14.53 10.21 3.68
C PHE A 8 14.17 10.59 2.24
N PRO A 9 14.79 9.96 1.24
CA PRO A 9 14.36 10.14 -0.14
C PRO A 9 12.94 9.65 -0.33
N TYR A 10 12.09 10.57 -0.80
CA TYR A 10 10.71 10.30 -1.23
C TYR A 10 10.69 9.57 -2.57
N TRP A 11 11.50 8.52 -2.75
CA TRP A 11 11.52 7.74 -4.00
C TRP A 11 10.60 6.53 -3.91
N ARG A 12 10.28 5.90 -5.04
CA ARG A 12 9.53 4.63 -5.05
C ARG A 12 10.51 3.46 -4.94
N ARG A 13 10.54 2.75 -3.81
CA ARG A 13 11.40 1.56 -3.64
C ARG A 13 10.91 0.33 -4.40
N ASP A 14 9.58 0.15 -4.54
CA ASP A 14 9.05 -0.99 -5.29
C ASP A 14 7.53 -0.94 -5.59
N HIS A 15 6.75 -0.17 -4.82
CA HIS A 15 5.31 -0.16 -5.00
C HIS A 15 4.88 0.79 -6.12
N ARG A 16 4.69 0.22 -7.32
CA ARG A 16 4.31 0.95 -8.54
C ARG A 16 3.07 1.83 -8.39
N TYR A 17 2.16 1.49 -7.48
CA TYR A 17 0.87 2.16 -7.27
C TYR A 17 0.85 3.09 -6.05
N VAL A 18 1.84 3.05 -5.15
CA VAL A 18 1.95 4.04 -4.07
C VAL A 18 2.62 5.29 -4.64
N GLU A 19 1.87 6.37 -4.72
CA GLU A 19 2.32 7.59 -5.40
C GLU A 19 2.81 8.69 -4.47
N VAL A 20 2.47 8.58 -3.19
CA VAL A 20 2.71 9.63 -2.21
C VAL A 20 3.25 9.01 -0.93
N CYS A 21 4.01 9.78 -0.16
CA CYS A 21 4.49 9.33 1.14
C CYS A 21 3.38 9.45 2.18
N ALA A 22 2.99 8.33 2.80
CA ALA A 22 1.99 8.28 3.87
C ALA A 22 2.30 9.23 5.04
N LYS A 23 3.58 9.33 5.40
CA LYS A 23 4.05 10.13 6.55
C LYS A 23 4.14 11.62 6.26
N HIS A 24 4.56 11.99 5.04
CA HIS A 24 4.94 13.37 4.73
C HIS A 24 3.97 14.07 3.78
N ASN A 25 2.99 13.36 3.21
CA ASN A 25 2.04 13.87 2.20
C ASN A 25 2.75 14.57 1.02
N THR A 26 3.82 13.94 0.53
CA THR A 26 4.63 14.40 -0.60
C THR A 26 4.56 13.40 -1.74
N ILE A 27 4.65 13.89 -2.98
CA ILE A 27 4.68 13.03 -4.18
C ILE A 27 5.98 12.24 -4.20
N LEU A 28 5.88 10.92 -4.39
CA LEU A 28 7.03 10.05 -4.55
C LEU A 28 7.62 10.19 -5.96
N LEU A 29 8.91 10.45 -6.02
CA LEU A 29 9.64 10.69 -7.25
C LEU A 29 9.71 9.41 -8.10
N ARG A 30 9.29 9.54 -9.36
CA ARG A 30 9.51 8.55 -10.44
C ARG A 30 10.60 9.00 -11.41
N HIS A 31 10.76 10.31 -11.55
CA HIS A 31 11.79 10.94 -12.38
C HIS A 31 12.76 11.72 -11.48
N CYS A 32 14.03 11.74 -11.88
CA CYS A 32 15.05 12.50 -11.21
C CYS A 32 14.73 14.00 -11.32
N PRO A 33 14.61 14.74 -10.20
CA PRO A 33 14.27 16.16 -10.23
C PRO A 33 15.38 17.04 -10.85
N ILE A 34 16.58 16.48 -11.06
CA ILE A 34 17.75 17.21 -11.58
C ILE A 34 17.87 17.08 -13.10
N CYS A 35 17.69 15.88 -13.66
CA CYS A 35 17.84 15.65 -15.11
C CYS A 35 16.56 15.21 -15.82
N GLY A 36 15.47 14.93 -15.09
CA GLY A 36 14.18 14.50 -15.63
C GLY A 36 14.12 13.04 -16.06
N TRP A 37 15.22 12.28 -16.01
CA TRP A 37 15.23 10.88 -16.43
C TRP A 37 14.50 9.99 -15.42
N ASP A 38 13.91 8.89 -15.89
CA ASP A 38 13.34 7.88 -15.01
C ASP A 38 14.41 7.39 -14.02
N ILE A 39 14.09 7.38 -12.72
CA ILE A 39 15.02 7.02 -11.65
C ILE A 39 15.56 5.59 -11.83
N ARG A 40 14.79 4.70 -12.46
CA ARG A 40 15.24 3.33 -12.77
C ARG A 40 16.43 3.30 -13.73
N ASN A 41 16.61 4.35 -14.52
CA ASN A 41 17.74 4.50 -15.45
C ASN A 41 18.95 5.19 -14.80
N HIS A 42 18.86 5.55 -13.51
CA HIS A 42 20.00 6.11 -12.78
C HIS A 42 20.85 5.01 -12.14
N ARG A 43 22.10 4.89 -12.62
CA ARG A 43 23.16 4.05 -12.02
C ARG A 43 22.65 2.63 -11.67
N GLN A 44 23.25 1.96 -10.70
CA GLN A 44 22.83 0.63 -10.29
C GLN A 44 21.73 0.68 -9.22
N GLY A 45 21.10 -0.47 -8.98
CA GLY A 45 20.12 -0.63 -7.91
C GLY A 45 18.82 0.15 -8.12
N TYR A 46 18.30 0.27 -9.34
CA TYR A 46 17.04 0.98 -9.64
C TYR A 46 17.03 2.43 -9.14
N GLY A 47 18.15 3.14 -9.28
CA GLY A 47 18.28 4.51 -8.79
C GLY A 47 18.68 4.61 -7.33
N HIS A 48 19.00 3.50 -6.65
CA HIS A 48 19.41 3.53 -5.24
C HIS A 48 20.67 4.38 -5.02
N ASP A 49 21.59 4.32 -5.98
CA ASP A 49 22.82 5.10 -5.96
C ASP A 49 22.58 6.61 -6.08
N LEU A 50 21.38 7.05 -6.48
CA LEU A 50 21.04 8.46 -6.61
C LEU A 50 21.08 9.20 -5.26
N LEU A 51 20.88 8.51 -4.12
CA LEU A 51 21.00 9.15 -2.80
C LEU A 51 22.40 9.59 -2.48
N TRP A 52 23.34 8.73 -2.83
CA TRP A 52 24.71 8.82 -2.38
C TRP A 52 25.59 9.49 -3.43
N GLY A 53 25.36 9.17 -4.70
CA GLY A 53 26.13 9.71 -5.82
C GLY A 53 25.53 10.94 -6.49
N GLY A 54 24.28 11.30 -6.15
CA GLY A 54 23.58 12.43 -6.75
C GLY A 54 23.42 12.33 -8.27
N CYS A 55 23.06 13.46 -8.89
CA CYS A 55 22.97 13.63 -10.34
C CYS A 55 23.54 15.00 -10.73
N LYS A 56 24.42 15.04 -11.74
CA LYS A 56 25.03 16.28 -12.27
C LYS A 56 25.61 17.21 -11.19
N GLY A 57 26.19 16.65 -10.13
CA GLY A 57 26.79 17.40 -9.02
C GLY A 57 25.82 17.86 -7.93
N SER A 58 24.52 17.59 -8.06
CA SER A 58 23.50 17.91 -7.06
C SER A 58 22.91 16.64 -6.43
N TYR A 59 22.41 16.76 -5.20
CA TYR A 59 21.80 15.64 -4.46
C TYR A 59 20.29 15.78 -4.38
N VAL A 60 19.57 14.66 -4.39
CA VAL A 60 18.09 14.64 -4.35
C VAL A 60 17.54 15.29 -3.08
N HIS A 61 18.23 15.16 -1.94
CA HIS A 61 17.79 15.77 -0.68
C HIS A 61 17.87 17.32 -0.68
N GLN A 62 18.50 17.92 -1.70
CA GLN A 62 18.55 19.37 -1.90
C GLN A 62 17.36 19.88 -2.73
N CYS A 63 16.57 18.97 -3.31
CA CYS A 63 15.38 19.34 -4.07
C CYS A 63 14.18 19.48 -3.11
N GLU A 64 13.42 20.55 -3.28
CA GLU A 64 12.18 20.77 -2.52
C GLU A 64 11.13 19.71 -2.88
N PRO A 65 10.50 19.06 -1.88
CA PRO A 65 9.48 18.05 -2.14
C PRO A 65 8.16 18.70 -2.55
N THR A 66 7.51 18.13 -3.57
CA THR A 66 6.17 18.55 -3.99
C THR A 66 5.11 17.96 -3.07
N LYS A 67 4.25 18.81 -2.49
CA LYS A 67 3.10 18.38 -1.68
C LYS A 67 2.05 17.69 -2.56
N ASN A 68 1.48 16.61 -2.07
CA ASN A 68 0.35 15.95 -2.73
C ASN A 68 -0.98 16.71 -2.44
N PRO A 69 -1.78 17.04 -3.46
CA PRO A 69 -3.08 17.69 -3.28
C PRO A 69 -4.25 16.71 -3.15
N HIS A 70 -4.04 15.41 -3.37
CA HIS A 70 -5.11 14.42 -3.48
C HIS A 70 -5.23 13.57 -2.23
N GLU A 71 -6.29 13.77 -1.44
CA GLU A 71 -6.50 13.04 -0.19
C GLU A 71 -6.61 11.52 -0.42
N TYR A 72 -7.30 11.08 -1.48
CA TYR A 72 -7.45 9.66 -1.79
C TYR A 72 -6.10 8.94 -1.97
N LYS A 73 -5.09 9.62 -2.53
CA LYS A 73 -3.73 9.05 -2.67
C LYS A 73 -3.05 8.92 -1.31
N LEU A 74 -3.29 9.88 -0.41
CA LEU A 74 -2.75 9.85 0.94
C LEU A 74 -3.39 8.74 1.77
N THR A 75 -4.72 8.59 1.70
CA THR A 75 -5.45 7.48 2.32
C THR A 75 -4.94 6.14 1.83
N PHE A 76 -4.80 5.96 0.51
CA PHE A 76 -4.24 4.75 -0.07
C PHE A 76 -2.83 4.46 0.50
N ALA A 77 -1.95 5.46 0.50
CA ALA A 77 -0.58 5.30 0.99
C ALA A 77 -0.52 4.95 2.48
N ARG A 78 -1.42 5.52 3.30
CA ARG A 78 -1.55 5.20 4.73
C ARG A 78 -1.99 3.76 4.95
N ILE A 79 -3.05 3.33 4.28
CA ILE A 79 -3.51 1.93 4.36
C ILE A 79 -2.40 0.97 3.93
N PHE A 80 -1.70 1.28 2.84
CA PHE A 80 -0.57 0.48 2.40
C PHE A 80 0.53 0.38 3.47
N ALA A 81 0.87 1.48 4.14
CA ALA A 81 1.84 1.50 5.23
C ALA A 81 1.34 0.70 6.44
N GLU A 82 0.07 0.88 6.83
CA GLU A 82 -0.55 0.14 7.95
C GLU A 82 -0.53 -1.37 7.72
N ILE A 83 -0.77 -1.85 6.50
CA ILE A 83 -0.65 -3.28 6.16
C ILE A 83 0.79 -3.76 6.39
N GLY A 84 1.79 -3.00 5.91
CA GLY A 84 3.20 -3.35 6.06
C GLY A 84 3.73 -3.26 7.48
N GLU A 85 3.12 -2.43 8.33
CA GLU A 85 3.47 -2.25 9.75
C GLU A 85 2.62 -3.12 10.69
N SER A 86 1.58 -3.78 10.16
CA SER A 86 0.69 -4.64 10.92
C SER A 86 1.44 -5.82 11.52
N LYS A 87 1.15 -6.12 12.79
CA LYS A 87 1.58 -7.36 13.45
C LYS A 87 0.66 -8.54 13.16
N PHE A 88 -0.43 -8.30 12.44
CA PHE A 88 -1.44 -9.28 12.15
C PHE A 88 -1.45 -9.61 10.67
N ALA A 89 -1.46 -10.91 10.38
CA ALA A 89 -1.82 -11.46 9.10
C ALA A 89 -3.30 -11.81 9.10
N VAL A 90 -3.97 -11.45 8.02
CA VAL A 90 -5.37 -11.77 7.76
C VAL A 90 -5.44 -12.60 6.49
N ASP A 91 -6.29 -13.63 6.51
CA ASP A 91 -6.54 -14.42 5.32
C ASP A 91 -7.26 -13.58 4.26
N LEU A 92 -6.76 -13.63 3.02
CA LEU A 92 -7.25 -12.77 1.94
C LEU A 92 -8.70 -13.11 1.57
N GLU A 93 -9.06 -14.39 1.50
CA GLU A 93 -10.41 -14.82 1.13
C GLU A 93 -11.41 -14.34 2.18
N SER A 94 -11.06 -14.52 3.46
CA SER A 94 -11.83 -14.03 4.61
C SER A 94 -12.04 -12.51 4.59
N VAL A 95 -11.02 -11.75 4.19
CA VAL A 95 -11.09 -10.29 4.01
C VAL A 95 -12.02 -9.94 2.85
N ILE A 96 -11.88 -10.59 1.69
CA ILE A 96 -12.72 -10.31 0.52
C ILE A 96 -14.19 -10.59 0.84
N GLU A 97 -14.50 -11.69 1.52
CA GLU A 97 -15.85 -12.01 1.98
C GLU A 97 -16.37 -10.98 2.98
N HIS A 98 -15.50 -10.51 3.88
CA HIS A 98 -15.85 -9.47 4.84
C HIS A 98 -16.24 -8.16 4.17
N LEU A 99 -15.40 -7.70 3.24
CA LEU A 99 -15.61 -6.46 2.50
C LEU A 99 -16.87 -6.55 1.64
N ALA A 100 -17.14 -7.70 1.02
CA ALA A 100 -18.38 -7.93 0.27
C ALA A 100 -19.61 -7.88 1.18
N GLY A 101 -19.56 -8.52 2.36
CA GLY A 101 -20.65 -8.46 3.34
C GLY A 101 -20.92 -7.04 3.83
N GLN A 102 -19.86 -6.30 4.16
CA GLN A 102 -19.97 -4.90 4.60
C GLN A 102 -20.51 -3.99 3.50
N ALA A 103 -20.06 -4.15 2.25
CA ALA A 103 -20.58 -3.37 1.12
C ALA A 103 -22.08 -3.62 0.91
N ASN A 104 -22.52 -4.88 0.95
CA ASN A 104 -23.96 -5.21 0.84
C ASN A 104 -24.77 -4.59 1.99
N LYS A 105 -24.25 -4.64 3.22
CA LYS A 105 -24.90 -3.99 4.37
C LYS A 105 -25.05 -2.48 4.16
N MET A 106 -23.97 -1.80 3.78
CA MET A 106 -23.98 -0.36 3.51
C MET A 106 -24.94 0.01 2.35
N ALA A 107 -25.05 -0.83 1.32
CA ALA A 107 -25.99 -0.63 0.23
C ALA A 107 -27.45 -0.78 0.70
N LEU A 108 -27.75 -1.79 1.52
CA LEU A 108 -29.08 -1.97 2.12
C LEU A 108 -29.47 -0.80 3.04
N GLU A 109 -28.48 -0.22 3.74
CA GLU A 109 -28.63 0.97 4.57
C GLU A 109 -28.69 2.28 3.77
N GLY A 110 -28.50 2.24 2.45
CA GLY A 110 -28.49 3.41 1.56
C GLY A 110 -27.24 4.30 1.71
N SER A 111 -26.19 3.80 2.36
CA SER A 111 -24.92 4.53 2.55
C SER A 111 -24.03 4.53 1.31
N ILE A 112 -24.24 3.59 0.39
CA ILE A 112 -23.60 3.55 -0.93
C ILE A 112 -24.64 3.24 -2.02
N SER A 113 -24.40 3.71 -3.23
CA SER A 113 -25.25 3.47 -4.39
C SER A 113 -25.10 2.06 -4.97
N GLU A 114 -26.02 1.65 -5.84
CA GLU A 114 -25.92 0.38 -6.57
C GLU A 114 -24.69 0.37 -7.50
N GLU A 115 -24.37 1.50 -8.15
CA GLU A 115 -23.17 1.63 -8.97
C GLU A 115 -21.89 1.51 -8.14
N GLU A 116 -21.86 2.08 -6.94
CA GLU A 116 -20.73 1.95 -6.01
C GLU A 116 -20.57 0.49 -5.55
N LEU A 117 -21.68 -0.18 -5.22
CA LEU A 117 -21.67 -1.61 -4.86
C LEU A 117 -21.16 -2.48 -6.02
N MET A 118 -21.62 -2.22 -7.25
CA MET A 118 -21.13 -2.92 -8.44
C MET A 118 -19.63 -2.70 -8.64
N ALA A 119 -19.16 -1.46 -8.45
CA ALA A 119 -17.74 -1.11 -8.60
C ALA A 119 -16.87 -1.76 -7.50
N ILE A 120 -17.36 -1.86 -6.27
CA ILE A 120 -16.71 -2.59 -5.17
C ILE A 120 -16.63 -4.08 -5.49
N ASN A 121 -17.74 -4.69 -5.90
CA ASN A 121 -17.78 -6.12 -6.22
C ASN A 121 -16.85 -6.49 -7.38
N TRP A 122 -16.77 -5.63 -8.40
CA TRP A 122 -15.81 -5.81 -9.50
C TRP A 122 -14.35 -5.77 -9.01
N ARG A 123 -14.00 -4.82 -8.13
CA ARG A 123 -12.67 -4.73 -7.52
C ARG A 123 -12.35 -5.95 -6.68
N LEU A 124 -13.27 -6.38 -5.81
CA LEU A 124 -13.11 -7.56 -4.97
C LEU A 124 -12.91 -8.83 -5.79
N LYS A 125 -13.65 -8.99 -6.89
CA LYS A 125 -13.47 -10.11 -7.82
C LYS A 125 -12.07 -10.13 -8.44
N ASN A 126 -11.54 -8.97 -8.82
CA ASN A 126 -10.18 -8.87 -9.36
C ASN A 126 -9.09 -9.14 -8.30
N SER A 127 -9.36 -8.83 -7.03
CA SER A 127 -8.43 -9.11 -5.93
C SER A 127 -8.28 -10.60 -5.63
N LYS A 128 -9.28 -11.44 -5.94
CA LYS A 128 -9.18 -12.91 -5.75
C LYS A 128 -8.02 -13.53 -6.52
N GLY A 129 -7.61 -12.95 -7.65
CA GLY A 129 -6.46 -13.44 -8.42
C GLY A 129 -5.09 -13.30 -7.73
N ILE A 130 -5.02 -12.71 -6.53
CA ILE A 130 -3.81 -12.73 -5.68
C ILE A 130 -3.48 -14.16 -5.24
N SER A 131 -4.48 -14.92 -4.75
CA SER A 131 -4.24 -16.27 -4.19
C SER A 131 -3.88 -17.30 -5.27
N ASP A 132 -4.28 -17.06 -6.51
CA ASP A 132 -4.02 -17.93 -7.65
C ASP A 132 -2.62 -17.74 -8.27
N ALA A 133 -1.85 -16.74 -7.83
CA ALA A 133 -0.61 -16.33 -8.47
C ALA A 133 0.61 -17.18 -8.04
N TRP A 134 0.59 -18.48 -8.35
CA TRP A 134 1.72 -19.40 -8.18
C TRP A 134 3.01 -18.99 -8.93
N LEU A 135 2.96 -17.96 -9.79
CA LEU A 135 4.04 -17.65 -10.75
C LEU A 135 4.44 -16.16 -10.86
N LYS A 136 3.92 -15.26 -10.01
CA LYS A 136 4.32 -13.85 -10.04
C LYS A 136 4.73 -13.37 -8.65
N TYR A 137 6.02 -13.56 -8.35
CA TYR A 137 6.71 -13.11 -7.12
C TYR A 137 6.48 -11.64 -6.74
N ARG A 138 6.03 -10.79 -7.67
CA ARG A 138 5.51 -9.46 -7.37
C ARG A 138 4.03 -9.39 -7.78
N PRO A 139 3.09 -9.32 -6.83
CA PRO A 139 1.72 -8.91 -7.11
C PRO A 139 1.78 -7.60 -7.92
N ASP A 140 1.26 -7.62 -9.15
CA ASP A 140 1.20 -6.43 -9.98
C ASP A 140 0.19 -5.39 -9.41
N ASP A 141 0.18 -4.23 -10.06
CA ASP A 141 -0.71 -3.09 -9.83
C ASP A 141 -2.20 -3.43 -9.72
N ARG A 142 -2.68 -4.51 -10.33
CA ARG A 142 -4.10 -4.90 -10.33
C ARG A 142 -4.55 -5.58 -9.05
N TYR A 143 -3.62 -6.16 -8.30
CA TYR A 143 -3.96 -7.09 -7.24
C TYR A 143 -4.11 -6.39 -5.89
N SER A 144 -3.07 -5.70 -5.42
CA SER A 144 -3.12 -5.00 -4.13
C SER A 144 -3.85 -3.65 -4.20
N HIS A 145 -3.92 -3.02 -5.37
CA HIS A 145 -4.56 -1.70 -5.50
C HIS A 145 -6.08 -1.79 -5.27
N ASN A 146 -6.75 -2.73 -5.94
CA ASN A 146 -8.19 -2.92 -5.84
C ASN A 146 -8.65 -3.16 -4.40
N ILE A 147 -7.95 -4.04 -3.67
CA ILE A 147 -8.32 -4.32 -2.27
C ILE A 147 -8.09 -3.12 -1.36
N ILE A 148 -6.99 -2.37 -1.53
CA ILE A 148 -6.71 -1.18 -0.71
C ILE A 148 -7.73 -0.07 -0.99
N GLU A 149 -8.14 0.12 -2.25
CA GLU A 149 -9.22 1.06 -2.58
C GLU A 149 -10.53 0.67 -1.89
N VAL A 150 -10.90 -0.61 -1.92
CA VAL A 150 -12.13 -1.07 -1.24
C VAL A 150 -12.04 -0.89 0.28
N ILE A 151 -10.88 -1.13 0.90
CA ILE A 151 -10.65 -0.84 2.32
C ILE A 151 -10.83 0.67 2.59
N ALA A 152 -10.27 1.52 1.74
CA ALA A 152 -10.43 2.97 1.87
C ALA A 152 -11.90 3.40 1.79
N MET A 153 -12.67 2.82 0.87
CA MET A 153 -14.09 3.14 0.69
C MET A 153 -14.96 2.71 1.88
N LEU A 154 -14.72 1.51 2.43
CA LEU A 154 -15.60 0.91 3.44
C LEU A 154 -15.18 1.21 4.88
N TYR A 155 -13.87 1.35 5.14
CA TYR A 155 -13.31 1.46 6.49
C TYR A 155 -12.38 2.66 6.67
N GLY A 156 -11.87 3.25 5.59
CA GLY A 156 -10.95 4.40 5.63
C GLY A 156 -9.54 4.09 6.12
N SER A 157 -9.33 2.99 6.85
CA SER A 157 -8.04 2.53 7.37
C SER A 157 -7.98 0.99 7.41
N PHE A 158 -6.78 0.42 7.41
CA PHE A 158 -6.59 -1.01 7.62
C PHE A 158 -6.86 -1.39 9.07
N ALA A 159 -6.51 -0.53 10.03
CA ALA A 159 -6.79 -0.75 11.45
C ALA A 159 -8.30 -0.95 11.71
N ALA A 160 -9.16 -0.09 11.15
CA ALA A 160 -10.61 -0.23 11.30
C ALA A 160 -11.16 -1.52 10.68
N LEU A 161 -10.58 -1.99 9.56
CA LEU A 161 -10.91 -3.31 9.00
C LEU A 161 -10.53 -4.42 9.99
N VAL A 162 -9.31 -4.39 10.54
CA VAL A 162 -8.83 -5.41 11.48
C VAL A 162 -9.71 -5.47 12.72
N ASP A 163 -10.10 -4.33 13.28
CA ASP A 163 -10.99 -4.28 14.44
C ASP A 163 -12.37 -4.87 14.10
N SER A 164 -12.92 -4.57 12.93
CA SER A 164 -14.17 -5.19 12.47
C SER A 164 -14.05 -6.71 12.24
N LEU A 165 -12.91 -7.19 11.75
CA LEU A 165 -12.66 -8.62 11.56
C LEU A 165 -12.59 -9.38 12.90
N ARG A 166 -12.02 -8.76 13.95
CA ARG A 166 -11.92 -9.35 15.30
C ARG A 166 -13.29 -9.65 15.90
N GLU A 167 -14.30 -8.85 15.59
CA GLU A 167 -15.67 -9.04 16.08
C GLU A 167 -16.35 -10.26 15.44
N THR A 168 -15.82 -10.77 14.32
CA THR A 168 -16.45 -11.83 13.51
C THR A 168 -15.81 -13.22 13.64
N ASP A 169 -14.91 -13.41 14.63
CA ASP A 169 -14.15 -14.66 14.85
C ASP A 169 -13.36 -15.14 13.61
N LYS A 170 -13.05 -14.23 12.69
CA LYS A 170 -12.23 -14.53 11.51
C LYS A 170 -10.77 -14.71 11.90
N LEU A 171 -10.07 -15.59 11.17
CA LEU A 171 -8.67 -15.97 11.39
C LEU A 171 -7.72 -14.76 11.23
N ILE A 172 -7.50 -14.05 12.34
CA ILE A 172 -6.45 -13.04 12.50
C ILE A 172 -5.31 -13.73 13.23
N ARG A 173 -4.15 -13.84 12.59
CA ARG A 173 -2.96 -14.48 13.19
C ARG A 173 -1.89 -13.43 13.45
N ASN A 174 -1.14 -13.58 14.52
CA ASN A 174 0.06 -12.79 14.70
C ASN A 174 1.13 -13.25 13.68
N ILE A 175 1.81 -12.29 13.05
CA ILE A 175 2.88 -12.59 12.08
C ILE A 175 4.02 -13.35 12.77
N ASP A 176 4.36 -13.00 14.01
CA ASP A 176 5.42 -13.69 14.75
C ASP A 176 5.10 -15.18 14.91
N ASP A 177 3.83 -15.54 15.13
CA ASP A 177 3.40 -16.94 15.24
C ASP A 177 3.48 -17.67 13.90
N LEU A 178 3.24 -16.99 12.78
CA LEU A 178 3.41 -17.56 11.43
C LEU A 178 4.89 -17.76 11.05
N MET A 179 5.77 -16.91 11.59
CA MET A 179 7.20 -16.91 11.28
C MET A 179 8.03 -17.76 12.26
N ARG A 180 7.41 -18.33 13.31
CA ARG A 180 8.04 -19.33 14.18
C ARG A 180 8.30 -20.60 13.36
N VAL A 181 9.53 -20.73 12.87
CA VAL A 181 10.03 -21.99 12.33
C VAL A 181 10.31 -22.91 13.52
N GLU A 182 9.48 -23.94 13.72
CA GLU A 182 9.82 -25.05 14.60
C GLU A 182 10.98 -25.81 13.96
N TYR A 183 12.20 -25.60 14.47
CA TYR A 183 13.30 -26.51 14.19
C TYR A 183 12.98 -27.83 14.88
N GLN A 184 12.55 -28.83 14.12
CA GLN A 184 12.59 -30.21 14.61
C GLN A 184 14.05 -30.60 14.76
N ASP A 185 14.49 -30.79 16.00
CA ASP A 185 15.77 -31.43 16.32
C ASP A 185 15.81 -32.77 15.58
N ARG A 186 16.74 -32.89 14.63
CA ARG A 186 17.06 -34.13 13.91
C ARG A 186 18.18 -34.86 14.62
#